data_AF-A0A2V7YGV8-F1
#
_entry.id   AF-A0A2V7YGV8-F1
#
_cell.length_a   1.000
_cell.length_b   1.000
_cell.length_c   1.000
_cell.angle_alpha   90.00
_cell.angle_beta   90.00
_cell.angle_gamma   90.00
#
_symmetry.space_group_name_H-M   'P 1'
#
loop_
_entity.id
_entity.type
_entity.pdbx_description
1 polymer ?
#
loop_
_entity_poly.entity_id
_entity_poly.type
_entity_poly.pdbx_seq_one_letter_code
_entity_poly.pdbx_strand_id
1 'polypeptide(L)'
;MSSDLSIAQVLTDLEAQVKQLEDQEAFHAQQEVFHREQRALRAGELARIRERYETFKAAAAAAGEVVRRVKVEGADESAPPVTISKMIGRILDAKMAGERLTPSSIAQEVNETFAKRLRRPVSSRTASVALRRLADLGRLALVREGKAFHEALYTKR
;
A
#
# COMPACT_ATOMS: atom_id res chain seq x y z
N MET A 1 -63.27 -35.39 -11.79
CA MET A 1 -62.22 -34.49 -12.31
C MET A 1 -62.88 -33.68 -13.42
N SER A 2 -63.74 -32.72 -13.04
CA SER A 2 -64.56 -31.95 -13.99
C SER A 2 -64.12 -30.51 -13.96
N SER A 3 -63.62 -30.07 -15.11
CA SER A 3 -63.19 -28.73 -15.45
C SER A 3 -64.40 -27.88 -15.80
N ASP A 4 -64.99 -27.19 -14.83
CA ASP A 4 -66.03 -26.18 -15.10
C ASP A 4 -65.83 -24.96 -14.19
N LEU A 5 -64.64 -24.37 -14.23
CA LEU A 5 -64.55 -22.95 -13.90
C LEU A 5 -65.38 -22.22 -14.96
N SER A 6 -66.35 -21.41 -14.50
CA SER A 6 -67.11 -20.55 -15.41
C SER A 6 -66.13 -19.69 -16.21
N ILE A 7 -66.41 -19.48 -17.50
CA ILE A 7 -65.62 -18.59 -18.36
C ILE A 7 -65.42 -17.22 -17.70
N ALA A 8 -66.43 -16.74 -16.96
CA ALA A 8 -66.32 -15.50 -16.19
C ALA A 8 -65.22 -15.56 -15.11
N GLN A 9 -65.10 -16.67 -14.38
CA GLN A 9 -64.05 -16.87 -13.39
C GLN A 9 -62.66 -16.93 -14.01
N VAL A 10 -62.51 -17.64 -15.14
CA VAL A 10 -61.24 -17.69 -15.86
C VAL A 10 -60.81 -16.29 -16.32
N LEU A 11 -61.75 -15.48 -16.82
CA LEU A 11 -61.46 -14.10 -17.21
C LEU A 11 -61.06 -13.24 -16.01
N THR A 12 -61.75 -13.33 -14.87
CA THR A 12 -61.38 -12.60 -13.66
C THR A 12 -59.99 -13.00 -13.14
N ASP A 13 -59.66 -14.29 -13.15
CA ASP A 13 -58.34 -14.77 -12.73
C ASP A 13 -57.23 -14.30 -13.68
N LEU A 14 -57.50 -14.28 -15.00
CA LEU A 14 -56.56 -13.75 -15.99
C LEU A 14 -56.37 -12.24 -15.84
N GLU A 15 -57.43 -11.47 -15.63
CA GLU A 15 -57.34 -10.03 -15.37
C GLU A 15 -56.49 -9.73 -14.12
N ALA A 16 -56.67 -10.51 -13.06
CA ALA A 16 -55.86 -10.39 -11.85
C ALA A 16 -54.37 -10.72 -12.11
N GLN A 17 -54.09 -11.76 -12.89
CA GLN A 17 -52.72 -12.13 -13.28
C GLN A 17 -52.06 -11.07 -14.18
N VAL A 18 -52.79 -10.53 -15.16
CA VAL A 18 -52.30 -9.45 -16.03
C VAL A 18 -51.91 -8.25 -15.18
N LYS A 19 -52.80 -7.80 -14.30
CA LYS A 19 -52.52 -6.67 -13.42
C LYS A 19 -51.29 -6.90 -12.54
N GLN A 20 -51.16 -8.11 -11.98
CA GLN A 20 -49.99 -8.45 -11.17
C GLN A 20 -48.68 -8.40 -11.97
N LEU A 21 -48.69 -8.86 -13.23
CA LEU A 21 -47.53 -8.82 -14.10
C LEU A 21 -47.18 -7.39 -14.52
N GLU A 22 -48.18 -6.57 -14.82
CA GLU A 22 -47.99 -5.14 -15.13
C GLU A 22 -47.38 -4.39 -13.94
N ASP A 23 -47.86 -4.66 -12.71
CA ASP A 23 -47.31 -4.07 -11.49
C ASP A 23 -45.84 -4.51 -11.26
N GLN A 24 -45.52 -5.78 -11.54
CA GLN A 24 -44.14 -6.30 -11.45
C GLN A 24 -43.22 -5.68 -12.49
N GLU A 25 -43.68 -5.56 -13.75
CA GLU A 25 -42.92 -4.93 -14.82
C GLU A 25 -42.61 -3.47 -14.48
N ALA A 26 -43.61 -2.72 -14.00
CA ALA A 26 -43.44 -1.33 -13.59
C ALA A 26 -42.43 -1.18 -12.43
N PHE A 27 -42.49 -2.08 -11.44
CA PHE A 27 -41.53 -2.10 -10.32
C PHE A 27 -40.10 -2.37 -10.80
N HIS A 28 -39.90 -3.36 -11.66
CA HIS A 28 -38.57 -3.68 -12.19
C HIS A 28 -38.03 -2.58 -13.10
N ALA A 29 -38.88 -1.95 -13.93
CA ALA A 29 -38.49 -0.80 -14.73
C ALA A 29 -37.97 0.35 -13.86
N GLN A 30 -38.62 0.64 -12.73
CA GLN A 30 -38.16 1.64 -11.76
C GLN A 30 -36.82 1.25 -11.12
N GLN A 31 -36.65 -0.03 -10.74
CA GLN A 31 -35.38 -0.51 -10.21
C GLN A 31 -34.24 -0.39 -11.22
N GLU A 32 -34.50 -0.68 -12.50
CA GLU A 32 -33.49 -0.55 -13.54
C GLU A 32 -32.99 0.89 -13.67
N VAL A 33 -33.89 1.88 -13.64
CA VAL A 33 -33.53 3.30 -13.67
C VAL A 33 -32.66 3.64 -12.45
N PHE A 34 -33.10 3.26 -11.25
CA PHE A 34 -32.32 3.48 -10.02
C PHE A 34 -30.92 2.87 -10.09
N HIS A 35 -30.80 1.62 -10.54
CA HIS A 35 -29.50 0.95 -10.67
C HIS A 35 -28.64 1.55 -11.79
N ARG A 36 -29.23 2.05 -12.88
CA ARG A 36 -28.50 2.79 -13.92
C ARG A 36 -27.91 4.09 -13.35
N GLU A 37 -28.70 4.87 -12.63
CA GLU A 37 -28.24 6.10 -11.98
C GLU A 37 -27.15 5.83 -10.94
N GLN A 38 -27.35 4.83 -10.08
CA GLN A 38 -26.37 4.45 -9.07
C GLN A 38 -25.05 4.00 -9.71
N ARG A 39 -25.10 3.21 -10.79
CA ARG A 39 -23.91 2.83 -11.55
C ARG A 39 -23.17 4.05 -12.12
N ALA A 40 -23.90 5.01 -12.67
CA ALA A 40 -23.31 6.24 -13.20
C ALA A 40 -22.61 7.06 -12.11
N LEU A 41 -23.25 7.24 -10.94
CA LEU A 41 -22.66 7.93 -9.79
C LEU A 41 -21.37 7.25 -9.31
N ARG A 42 -21.42 5.93 -9.13
CA ARG A 42 -20.25 5.14 -8.69
C ARG A 42 -19.13 5.16 -9.71
N ALA A 43 -19.44 5.10 -11.00
CA ALA A 43 -18.43 5.23 -12.06
C ALA A 43 -17.72 6.58 -12.00
N GLY A 44 -18.46 7.68 -11.77
CA GLY A 44 -17.88 9.02 -11.61
C GLY A 44 -17.03 9.18 -10.35
N GLU A 45 -17.43 8.59 -9.22
CA GLU A 45 -16.60 8.53 -8.00
C GLU A 45 -15.30 7.76 -8.24
N LEU A 46 -15.40 6.58 -8.86
CA LEU A 46 -14.26 5.73 -9.17
C LEU A 46 -13.26 6.42 -10.10
N ALA A 47 -13.74 7.13 -11.12
CA ALA A 47 -12.90 7.90 -12.02
C ALA A 47 -12.10 8.99 -11.28
N ARG A 48 -12.78 9.77 -10.41
CA ARG A 48 -12.14 10.82 -9.60
C ARG A 48 -11.09 10.26 -8.64
N ILE A 49 -11.36 9.12 -8.00
CA ILE A 49 -10.41 8.48 -7.09
C ILE A 49 -9.18 7.97 -7.87
N ARG A 50 -9.39 7.34 -9.04
CA ARG A 50 -8.30 6.85 -9.89
C ARG A 50 -7.39 7.97 -10.37
N GLU A 51 -7.96 9.08 -10.82
CA GLU A 51 -7.19 10.26 -11.23
C GLU A 51 -6.30 10.75 -10.09
N ARG A 52 -6.87 10.99 -8.91
CA ARG A 52 -6.12 11.44 -7.73
C ARG A 52 -5.03 10.46 -7.33
N TYR A 53 -5.31 9.16 -7.41
CA TYR A 53 -4.35 8.11 -7.12
C TYR A 53 -3.15 8.16 -8.07
N GLU A 54 -3.38 8.26 -9.39
CA GLU A 54 -2.28 8.35 -10.36
C GLU A 54 -1.48 9.66 -10.20
N THR A 55 -2.14 10.79 -9.93
CA THR A 55 -1.44 12.05 -9.62
C THR A 55 -0.54 11.90 -8.38
N PHE A 56 -1.07 11.30 -7.31
CA PHE A 56 -0.30 11.08 -6.09
C PHE A 56 0.88 10.14 -6.31
N LYS A 57 0.66 9.04 -7.04
CA LYS A 57 1.70 8.08 -7.41
C LYS A 57 2.81 8.74 -8.24
N ALA A 58 2.45 9.57 -9.21
CA ALA A 58 3.41 10.33 -10.02
C ALA A 58 4.20 11.34 -9.15
N ALA A 59 3.52 12.07 -8.27
CA ALA A 59 4.16 13.00 -7.34
C ALA A 59 5.12 12.29 -6.38
N ALA A 60 4.73 11.12 -5.85
CA ALA A 60 5.58 10.30 -5.00
C ALA A 60 6.82 9.79 -5.74
N ALA A 61 6.67 9.35 -7.00
CA ALA A 61 7.80 8.96 -7.83
C ALA A 61 8.76 10.13 -8.10
N ALA A 62 8.22 11.30 -8.43
CA ALA A 62 9.03 12.51 -8.65
C ALA A 62 9.79 12.94 -7.37
N ALA A 63 9.12 12.92 -6.22
CA ALA A 63 9.77 13.16 -4.93
C ALA A 63 10.89 12.15 -4.65
N GLY A 64 10.64 10.87 -4.95
CA GLY A 64 11.65 9.81 -4.86
C GLY A 64 12.88 10.06 -5.74
N GLU A 65 12.69 10.54 -6.98
CA GLU A 65 13.80 10.91 -7.86
C GLU A 65 14.60 12.13 -7.34
N VAL A 66 13.93 13.13 -6.76
CA VAL A 66 14.61 14.28 -6.13
C VAL A 66 15.47 13.80 -4.94
N VAL A 67 14.92 12.95 -4.07
CA VAL A 67 15.67 12.36 -2.95
C VAL A 67 16.85 11.52 -3.45
N ARG A 68 16.66 10.73 -4.51
CA ARG A 68 17.75 9.96 -5.13
C ARG A 68 18.83 10.88 -5.71
N ARG A 69 18.46 11.96 -6.41
CA ARG A 69 19.42 12.92 -6.98
C ARG A 69 20.25 13.60 -5.89
N VAL A 70 19.61 14.12 -4.84
CA VAL A 70 20.30 14.72 -3.68
C VAL A 70 21.26 13.71 -3.02
N LYS A 71 20.86 12.44 -2.94
CA LYS A 71 21.69 11.37 -2.38
C LYS A 71 22.90 11.01 -3.26
N VAL A 72 22.78 11.10 -4.58
CA VAL A 72 23.89 10.90 -5.52
C VAL A 72 24.86 12.07 -5.48
N GLU A 73 24.36 13.31 -5.46
CA GLU A 73 25.19 14.52 -5.41
C GLU A 73 25.89 14.71 -4.05
N GLY A 74 25.27 14.27 -2.95
CA GLY A 74 25.90 14.25 -1.62
C GLY A 74 26.92 13.12 -1.42
N ALA A 75 27.06 12.19 -2.37
CA ALA A 75 28.01 11.09 -2.31
C ALA A 75 29.36 11.51 -2.92
N ASP A 76 30.00 12.52 -2.32
CA ASP A 76 31.34 13.00 -2.66
C ASP A 76 32.30 11.83 -2.99
N GLU A 77 32.67 11.72 -4.27
CA GLU A 77 33.47 10.63 -4.85
C GLU A 77 34.92 10.61 -4.35
N SER A 78 35.33 11.62 -3.56
CA SER A 78 36.69 11.78 -3.04
C SER A 78 36.89 11.29 -1.59
N ALA A 79 35.84 10.78 -0.91
CA ALA A 79 35.96 10.38 0.50
C ALA A 79 36.66 9.01 0.69
N PRO A 80 37.60 8.87 1.65
CA PRO A 80 38.38 7.64 1.89
C PRO A 80 37.49 6.43 2.25
N PRO A 81 37.98 5.18 2.10
CA PRO A 81 37.18 3.97 2.28
C PRO A 81 36.52 3.93 3.67
N VAL A 82 35.19 4.07 3.66
CA VAL A 82 34.37 4.15 4.85
C VAL A 82 33.99 2.73 5.28
N THR A 83 34.28 2.34 6.52
CA THR A 83 33.85 1.04 7.08
C THR A 83 32.33 0.89 7.04
N ILE A 84 31.81 -0.34 6.88
CA ILE A 84 30.36 -0.64 6.82
C ILE A 84 29.58 0.04 7.97
N SER A 85 30.12 0.07 9.19
CA SER A 85 29.50 0.73 10.35
C SER A 85 29.30 2.24 10.16
N LYS A 86 30.23 2.92 9.47
CA LYS A 86 30.13 4.36 9.17
C LYS A 86 29.14 4.63 8.02
N MET A 87 29.05 3.73 7.03
CA MET A 87 28.01 3.80 5.99
C MET A 87 26.61 3.66 6.61
N ILE A 88 26.45 2.69 7.53
CA ILE A 88 25.21 2.53 8.30
C ILE A 88 24.95 3.76 9.17
N GLY A 89 25.97 4.31 9.83
CA GLY A 89 25.87 5.56 10.58
C GLY A 89 25.32 6.73 9.76
N ARG A 90 25.83 6.95 8.54
CA ARG A 90 25.35 8.01 7.64
C ARG A 90 23.88 7.84 7.24
N ILE A 91 23.45 6.60 6.97
CA ILE A 91 22.04 6.32 6.66
C ILE A 91 21.17 6.61 7.88
N LEU A 92 21.61 6.19 9.06
CA LEU A 92 20.89 6.47 10.31
C LEU A 92 20.82 7.96 10.63
N ASP A 93 21.86 8.73 10.33
CA ASP A 93 21.88 10.17 10.53
C ASP A 93 20.84 10.89 9.67
N ALA A 94 20.58 10.41 8.44
CA ALA A 94 19.55 10.93 7.56
C ALA A 94 18.10 10.52 7.92
N LYS A 95 17.92 9.49 8.76
CA LYS A 95 16.59 9.02 9.18
C LYS A 95 15.97 9.87 10.28
N MET A 96 14.63 9.90 10.33
CA MET A 96 13.91 10.68 11.34
C MET A 96 13.93 9.98 12.71
N ALA A 97 13.88 10.78 13.78
CA ALA A 97 13.74 10.26 15.14
C ALA A 97 12.42 9.47 15.27
N GLY A 98 12.47 8.30 15.93
CA GLY A 98 11.30 7.42 16.08
C GLY A 98 10.99 6.49 14.89
N GLU A 99 11.70 6.57 13.77
CA GLU A 99 11.55 5.61 12.67
C GLU A 99 11.94 4.19 13.11
N ARG A 100 11.18 3.18 12.67
CA ARG A 100 11.44 1.77 12.98
C ARG A 100 12.52 1.23 12.05
N LEU A 101 13.60 0.73 12.64
CA LEU A 101 14.79 0.26 11.94
C LEU A 101 14.92 -1.25 12.14
N THR A 102 14.94 -2.00 11.04
CA THR A 102 15.22 -3.44 11.06
C THR A 102 16.57 -3.72 10.38
N PRO A 103 17.29 -4.76 10.81
CA PRO A 103 18.53 -5.17 10.17
C PRO A 103 18.41 -5.42 8.66
N SER A 104 17.31 -6.01 8.20
CA SER A 104 17.04 -6.22 6.78
C SER A 104 16.86 -4.91 6.02
N SER A 105 16.04 -3.98 6.53
CA SER A 105 15.77 -2.71 5.84
C SER A 105 17.01 -1.86 5.72
N ILE A 106 17.83 -1.81 6.78
CA ILE A 106 19.11 -1.10 6.78
C ILE A 106 20.12 -1.75 5.82
N ALA A 107 20.20 -3.09 5.78
CA ALA A 107 21.08 -3.77 4.84
C ALA A 107 20.69 -3.49 3.38
N GLN A 108 19.39 -3.51 3.06
CA GLN A 108 18.89 -3.17 1.74
C GLN A 108 19.22 -1.73 1.37
N GLU A 109 18.93 -0.77 2.25
CA GLU A 109 19.18 0.65 1.99
C GLU A 109 20.68 0.94 1.83
N VAL A 110 21.56 0.28 2.60
CA VAL A 110 23.02 0.36 2.43
C VAL A 110 23.44 -0.16 1.04
N ASN A 111 22.91 -1.30 0.62
CA ASN A 111 23.23 -1.90 -0.67
C ASN A 111 22.77 -1.04 -1.84
N GLU A 112 21.61 -0.41 -1.75
CA GLU A 112 21.10 0.50 -2.78
C GLU A 112 21.90 1.81 -2.82
N THR A 113 22.23 2.38 -1.66
CA THR A 113 22.94 3.66 -1.54
C THR A 113 24.40 3.58 -1.98
N PHE A 114 25.09 2.52 -1.54
CA PHE A 114 26.52 2.37 -1.68
C PHE A 114 26.90 1.24 -2.63
N ALA A 115 25.98 0.81 -3.51
CA ALA A 115 26.19 -0.28 -4.47
C ALA A 115 27.56 -0.20 -5.19
N LYS A 116 27.91 1.00 -5.66
CA LYS A 116 29.16 1.26 -6.40
C LYS A 116 30.44 1.16 -5.53
N ARG A 117 30.32 1.35 -4.22
CA ARG A 117 31.45 1.32 -3.26
C ARG A 117 31.59 -0.04 -2.56
N LEU A 118 30.59 -0.91 -2.67
CA LEU A 118 30.57 -2.21 -2.00
C LEU A 118 31.14 -3.30 -2.91
N ARG A 119 32.19 -3.98 -2.44
CA ARG A 119 32.74 -5.15 -3.13
C ARG A 119 31.80 -6.36 -3.07
N ARG A 120 30.96 -6.43 -2.01
CA ARG A 120 29.93 -7.45 -1.80
C ARG A 120 28.74 -6.82 -1.08
N PRO A 121 27.51 -7.30 -1.34
CA PRO A 121 26.33 -6.82 -0.63
C PRO A 121 26.45 -7.07 0.88
N VAL A 122 26.04 -6.10 1.67
CA VAL A 122 25.92 -6.17 3.12
C VAL A 122 24.73 -7.08 3.45
N SER A 123 24.97 -8.08 4.31
CA SER A 123 23.92 -8.97 4.80
C SER A 123 23.18 -8.37 5.99
N SER A 124 21.95 -8.83 6.21
CA SER A 124 21.15 -8.47 7.41
C SER A 124 21.88 -8.82 8.71
N ARG A 125 22.68 -9.89 8.73
CA ARG A 125 23.52 -10.27 9.89
C ARG A 125 24.58 -9.22 10.21
N THR A 126 25.27 -8.71 9.18
CA THR A 126 26.28 -7.65 9.36
C THR A 126 25.64 -6.34 9.81
N ALA A 127 24.49 -5.99 9.24
CA ALA A 127 23.71 -4.83 9.68
C ALA A 127 23.24 -4.98 11.14
N SER A 128 22.77 -6.16 11.54
CA SER A 128 22.35 -6.45 12.92
C SER A 128 23.48 -6.23 13.94
N VAL A 129 24.71 -6.66 13.62
CA VAL A 129 25.88 -6.44 14.48
C VAL A 129 26.21 -4.94 14.61
N ALA A 130 26.12 -4.19 13.51
CA ALA A 130 26.37 -2.75 13.54
C ALA A 130 25.29 -1.99 14.32
N LEU A 131 24.01 -2.35 14.15
CA LEU A 131 22.89 -1.75 14.89
C LEU A 131 22.99 -2.04 16.38
N ARG A 132 23.35 -3.26 16.78
CA ARG A 132 23.60 -3.61 18.19
C ARG A 132 24.68 -2.72 18.80
N ARG A 133 25.84 -2.59 18.12
CA ARG A 133 26.93 -1.71 18.59
C ARG A 133 26.50 -0.25 18.71
N LEU A 134 25.64 0.25 17.81
CA LEU A 134 25.13 1.62 17.88
C LEU A 134 24.09 1.82 18.99
N ALA A 135 23.33 0.77 19.32
CA ALA A 135 22.47 0.76 20.50
C ALA A 135 23.29 0.75 21.80
N ASP A 136 24.39 -0.04 21.85
CA ASP A 136 25.32 -0.06 22.98
C ASP A 136 25.99 1.31 23.20
N LEU A 137 26.23 2.05 22.11
CA LEU A 137 26.73 3.43 22.13
C LEU A 137 25.64 4.48 22.44
N GLY A 138 24.41 4.06 22.75
CA GLY A 138 23.30 4.94 23.13
C GLY A 138 22.67 5.74 21.98
N ARG A 139 23.06 5.47 20.72
CA ARG A 139 22.55 6.18 19.52
C ARG A 139 21.21 5.64 19.03
N LEU A 140 20.85 4.42 19.43
CA LEU A 140 19.60 3.75 19.09
C LEU A 140 18.94 3.19 20.34
N ALA A 141 17.62 3.13 20.36
CA ALA A 141 16.86 2.42 21.38
C ALA A 141 16.40 1.06 20.82
N LEU A 142 16.60 -0.01 21.57
CA LEU A 142 16.03 -1.31 21.24
C LEU A 142 14.56 -1.32 21.67
N VAL A 143 13.65 -1.49 20.71
CA VAL A 143 12.20 -1.55 20.97
C VAL A 143 11.74 -2.99 21.09
N ARG A 144 12.36 -3.92 20.33
CA ARG A 144 12.04 -5.34 20.39
C ARG A 144 13.29 -6.18 20.14
N GLU A 145 13.57 -7.11 21.03
CA GLU A 145 14.60 -8.11 20.83
C GLU A 145 14.29 -9.02 19.64
N GLY A 146 15.35 -9.42 18.92
CA GLY A 146 15.22 -10.39 17.85
C GLY A 146 15.04 -11.81 18.39
N LYS A 147 14.15 -12.59 17.80
CA LYS A 147 13.95 -14.03 18.04
C LYS A 147 14.31 -14.83 16.79
N ALA A 148 14.30 -16.17 16.89
CA ALA A 148 14.63 -17.06 15.78
C ALA A 148 13.91 -16.74 14.45
N PHE A 149 12.66 -16.27 14.51
CA PHE A 149 11.85 -15.90 13.35
C PHE A 149 11.50 -14.40 13.26
N HIS A 150 12.04 -13.57 14.16
CA HIS A 150 11.71 -12.15 14.21
C HIS A 150 12.96 -11.31 14.32
N GLU A 151 13.14 -10.38 13.39
CA GLU A 151 14.26 -9.45 13.47
C GLU A 151 14.11 -8.48 14.66
N ALA A 152 15.25 -8.09 15.21
CA ALA A 152 15.35 -7.05 16.23
C ALA A 152 14.86 -5.72 15.64
N LEU A 153 14.14 -4.95 16.45
CA LEU A 153 13.57 -3.67 16.05
C LEU A 153 14.19 -2.57 16.89
N TYR A 154 14.81 -1.62 16.22
CA TYR A 154 15.44 -0.45 16.83
C TYR A 154 14.68 0.81 16.43
N THR A 155 14.80 1.85 17.23
CA THR A 155 14.37 3.20 16.86
C THR A 155 15.52 4.17 17.08
N LYS A 156 15.61 5.17 16.21
CA LYS A 156 16.53 6.29 16.42
C LYS A 156 15.99 7.16 17.56
N ARG A 157 16.85 7.45 18.53
CA ARG A 157 16.55 8.42 19.60
C ARG A 157 16.47 9.83 19.05
#